data_AF-A0A3C1ZYV3-F1
#
_entry.id   AF-A0A3C1ZYV3-F1
#
_cell.length_a   1.000
_cell.length_b   1.000
_cell.length_c   1.000
_cell.angle_alpha   90.00
_cell.angle_beta   90.00
_cell.angle_gamma   90.00
#
_symmetry.space_group_name_H-M   'P 1'
#
loop_
_entity.id
_entity.type
_entity.pdbx_description
1 polymer ?
#
loop_
_entity_poly.entity_id
_entity_poly.type
_entity_poly.pdbx_seq_one_letter_code
_entity_poly.pdbx_strand_id
1 'polypeptide(L)'
;SDGGGSIRIPAGYGGTFGLKSSRGRISSGPQHDEGWLGASVNGVIARSVRDSEAMLDVLAGAEPGDPFRIPAPEPSFAEAISHAPGPLRIGYFTESPLGTLVHPECIKAAEETAKKLEALGHHVEPASTGVDGLALAKCYLHMYLGEVAWEIDYAKRHLNARGRDFELDTRMLGMLGRSL
;
A
#
# COMPACT_ATOMS: atom_id res chain seq x y z
N SER A 1 7.48 3.70 -1.90
CA SER A 1 6.01 3.86 -1.93
C SER A 1 5.34 2.49 -2.04
N ASP A 2 4.04 2.40 -1.82
CA ASP A 2 3.21 1.20 -1.94
C ASP A 2 1.90 1.55 -2.64
N GLY A 3 1.80 1.17 -3.92
CA GLY A 3 0.56 1.21 -4.69
C GLY A 3 -0.05 -0.17 -4.96
N GLY A 4 0.80 -1.17 -5.17
CA GLY A 4 0.41 -2.58 -5.37
C GLY A 4 0.89 -3.53 -4.28
N GLY A 5 1.43 -3.03 -3.16
CA GLY A 5 2.08 -3.84 -2.13
C GLY A 5 3.59 -3.61 -2.00
N SER A 6 4.18 -2.63 -2.69
CA SER A 6 5.64 -2.45 -2.77
C SER A 6 6.34 -2.06 -1.45
N ILE A 7 5.61 -1.80 -0.36
CA ILE A 7 6.17 -1.75 1.01
C ILE A 7 5.89 -3.06 1.74
N ARG A 8 4.63 -3.51 1.72
CA ARG A 8 4.18 -4.69 2.50
C ARG A 8 4.78 -6.01 2.00
N ILE A 9 4.91 -6.18 0.69
CA ILE A 9 5.48 -7.38 0.06
C ILE A 9 6.95 -7.55 0.45
N PRO A 10 7.88 -6.60 0.16
CA PRO A 10 9.26 -6.77 0.56
C PRO A 10 9.44 -6.84 2.07
N ALA A 11 8.58 -6.18 2.87
CA ALA A 11 8.60 -6.35 4.32
C ALA A 11 8.30 -7.79 4.75
N GLY A 12 7.28 -8.41 4.15
CA GLY A 12 6.92 -9.82 4.36
C GLY A 12 8.05 -10.78 3.95
N TYR A 13 8.69 -10.56 2.80
CA TYR A 13 9.83 -11.36 2.36
C TYR A 13 11.07 -11.16 3.25
N GLY A 14 11.28 -9.93 3.74
CA GLY A 14 12.45 -9.55 4.54
C GLY A 14 12.29 -9.81 6.03
N GLY A 15 11.17 -10.33 6.51
CA GLY A 15 10.90 -10.50 7.94
C GLY A 15 10.93 -9.17 8.72
N THR A 16 10.49 -8.09 8.07
CA THR A 16 10.44 -6.73 8.64
C THR A 16 9.00 -6.24 8.69
N PHE A 17 8.80 -5.04 9.24
CA PHE A 17 7.49 -4.41 9.31
C PHE A 17 7.35 -3.34 8.23
N GLY A 18 6.26 -3.38 7.48
CA GLY A 18 5.92 -2.40 6.46
C GLY A 18 4.44 -2.06 6.50
N LEU A 19 4.13 -0.77 6.63
CA LEU A 19 2.78 -0.25 6.74
C LEU A 19 2.46 0.66 5.56
N LYS A 20 1.37 0.35 4.85
CA LYS A 20 0.77 1.27 3.88
C LYS A 20 -0.28 2.11 4.60
N SER A 21 0.00 3.39 4.80
CA SER A 21 -0.94 4.31 5.44
C SER A 21 -2.16 4.61 4.55
N SER A 22 -3.16 5.26 5.15
CA SER A 22 -4.29 5.81 4.40
C SER A 22 -3.82 6.86 3.39
N ARG A 23 -4.53 6.95 2.24
CA ARG A 23 -4.30 8.00 1.23
C ARG A 23 -4.34 9.38 1.90
N GLY A 24 -3.35 10.23 1.59
CA GLY A 24 -3.18 11.57 2.17
C GLY A 24 -2.66 11.62 3.60
N ARG A 25 -2.26 10.49 4.20
CA ARG A 25 -1.59 10.51 5.52
C ARG A 25 -0.18 11.08 5.42
N ILE A 26 0.55 10.75 4.36
CA ILE A 26 1.89 11.25 4.06
C ILE A 26 1.80 11.95 2.70
N SER A 27 2.26 13.21 2.63
CA SER A 27 2.28 14.00 1.40
C SER A 27 3.15 13.35 0.30
N SER A 28 2.77 13.55 -0.96
CA SER A 28 3.59 13.21 -2.14
C SER A 28 4.40 14.40 -2.65
N GLY A 29 4.21 15.58 -2.05
CA GLY A 29 4.82 16.83 -2.44
C GLY A 29 6.32 16.91 -2.11
N PRO A 30 6.99 17.98 -2.57
CA PRO A 30 6.42 19.09 -3.34
C PRO A 30 6.30 18.84 -4.85
N GLN A 31 6.89 17.78 -5.41
CA GLN A 31 6.94 17.56 -6.86
C GLN A 31 5.66 16.94 -7.43
N HIS A 32 4.88 16.22 -6.62
CA HIS A 32 3.67 15.54 -7.04
C HIS A 32 2.55 15.82 -6.04
N ASP A 33 1.33 15.95 -6.51
CA ASP A 33 0.13 16.04 -5.67
C ASP A 33 -0.28 14.64 -5.17
N GLU A 34 -0.26 13.64 -6.03
CA GLU A 34 -0.49 12.24 -5.67
C GLU A 34 0.17 11.24 -6.64
N GLY A 35 0.47 10.04 -6.16
CA GLY A 35 0.93 8.93 -7.01
C GLY A 35 -0.20 7.97 -7.35
N TRP A 36 -0.40 7.68 -8.64
CA TRP A 36 -1.42 6.75 -9.13
C TRP A 36 -2.82 7.06 -8.58
N LEU A 37 -3.25 8.31 -8.73
CA LEU A 37 -4.55 8.79 -8.22
C LEU A 37 -4.75 8.47 -6.72
N GLY A 38 -3.65 8.54 -5.95
CA GLY A 38 -3.56 8.28 -4.52
C GLY A 38 -3.63 6.80 -4.11
N ALA A 39 -3.55 5.87 -5.05
CA ALA A 39 -3.36 4.46 -4.73
C ALA A 39 -1.95 4.19 -4.20
N SER A 40 -0.94 4.89 -4.75
CA SER A 40 0.45 4.80 -4.32
C SER A 40 0.72 5.81 -3.21
N VAL A 41 1.17 5.32 -2.05
CA VAL A 41 1.52 6.17 -0.91
C VAL A 41 2.95 5.94 -0.46
N ASN A 42 3.61 7.00 0.02
CA ASN A 42 4.91 6.89 0.66
C ASN A 42 4.79 6.24 2.05
N GLY A 43 5.91 5.71 2.54
CA GLY A 43 5.97 5.03 3.83
C GLY A 43 7.35 4.40 4.05
N VAL A 44 7.50 3.71 5.18
CA VAL A 44 8.78 3.13 5.61
C VAL A 44 8.68 1.62 5.78
N ILE A 45 9.83 0.95 5.63
CA ILE A 45 10.05 -0.41 6.10
C ILE A 45 10.99 -0.31 7.30
N ALA A 46 10.61 -0.91 8.43
CA ALA A 46 11.38 -0.86 9.65
C ALA A 46 11.49 -2.23 10.33
N ARG A 47 12.40 -2.37 11.29
CA ARG A 47 12.59 -3.63 12.03
C ARG A 47 11.51 -3.86 13.10
N SER A 48 10.82 -2.81 13.53
CA SER A 48 9.80 -2.88 14.58
C SER A 48 8.61 -1.97 14.28
N VAL A 49 7.48 -2.27 14.92
CA VAL A 49 6.28 -1.42 14.88
C VAL A 49 6.59 -0.03 15.46
N ARG A 50 7.36 0.02 16.56
CA ARG A 50 7.80 1.27 17.21
C ARG A 50 8.60 2.17 16.27
N ASP A 51 9.55 1.61 15.51
CA ASP A 51 10.33 2.40 14.56
C ASP A 51 9.45 2.95 13.42
N SER A 52 8.43 2.20 13.01
CA SER A 52 7.49 2.66 11.97
C SER A 52 6.54 3.73 12.48
N GLU A 53 6.12 3.63 13.74
CA GLU A 53 5.35 4.65 14.43
C GLU A 53 6.14 5.97 14.52
N ALA A 54 7.37 5.93 15.01
CA ALA A 54 8.22 7.13 15.09
C ALA A 54 8.42 7.81 13.72
N MET A 55 8.53 7.02 12.65
CA MET A 55 8.59 7.57 11.29
C MET A 55 7.25 8.12 10.81
N LEU A 56 6.12 7.50 11.18
CA LEU A 56 4.80 8.04 10.86
C LEU A 56 4.55 9.38 11.55
N ASP A 57 4.97 9.55 12.80
CA ASP A 57 4.83 10.82 13.52
C ASP A 57 5.61 11.96 12.84
N VAL A 58 6.75 11.65 12.19
CA VAL A 58 7.52 12.64 11.42
C VAL A 58 6.94 12.89 10.02
N LEU A 59 6.49 11.83 9.34
CA LEU A 59 6.08 11.89 7.94
C LEU A 59 4.60 12.26 7.74
N ALA A 60 3.77 12.09 8.77
CA ALA A 60 2.34 12.34 8.65
C ALA A 60 2.03 13.84 8.65
N GLY A 61 1.25 14.27 7.68
CA GLY A 61 0.90 15.67 7.53
C GLY A 61 0.56 16.01 6.08
N ALA A 62 -0.25 17.06 5.93
CA ALA A 62 -0.54 17.64 4.63
C ALA A 62 0.41 18.81 4.36
N GLU A 63 0.98 18.87 3.16
CA GLU A 63 1.87 19.92 2.68
C GLU A 63 1.12 20.88 1.72
N PRO A 64 1.64 22.11 1.50
CA PRO A 64 1.10 23.01 0.48
C PRO A 64 1.09 22.35 -0.91
N GLY A 65 -0.08 22.30 -1.53
CA GLY A 65 -0.29 21.66 -2.84
C GLY A 65 -0.92 20.27 -2.76
N ASP A 66 -1.04 19.68 -1.56
CA ASP A 66 -1.76 18.42 -1.41
C ASP A 66 -3.25 18.57 -1.80
N PRO A 67 -3.84 17.59 -2.50
CA PRO A 67 -5.20 17.68 -3.03
C PRO A 67 -6.29 17.62 -1.95
N PHE A 68 -5.99 17.06 -0.78
CA PHE A 68 -6.90 16.99 0.36
C PHE A 68 -6.13 16.86 1.67
N ARG A 69 -6.73 17.34 2.76
CA ARG A 69 -6.23 17.18 4.12
C ARG A 69 -7.13 16.19 4.86
N ILE A 70 -6.55 15.13 5.42
CA ILE A 70 -7.27 14.19 6.28
C ILE A 70 -7.14 14.58 7.76
N PRO A 71 -8.07 14.15 8.64
CA PRO A 71 -7.94 14.38 10.07
C PRO A 71 -6.63 13.82 10.64
N ALA A 72 -6.04 14.56 11.59
CA ALA A 72 -4.94 14.05 12.40
C ALA A 72 -5.37 12.77 13.14
N PRO A 73 -4.44 11.84 13.43
CA PRO A 73 -4.77 10.69 14.26
C PRO A 73 -5.15 11.17 15.68
N GLU A 74 -6.27 10.66 16.19
CA GLU A 74 -6.71 10.86 17.58
C GLU A 74 -7.05 9.49 18.18
N PRO A 75 -6.28 8.98 19.16
CA PRO A 75 -5.03 9.55 19.72
C PRO A 75 -3.88 9.56 18.71
N SER A 76 -2.75 10.21 19.04
CA SER A 76 -1.55 10.18 18.20
C SER A 76 -1.01 8.76 18.03
N PHE A 77 -0.12 8.50 17.06
CA PHE A 77 0.43 7.14 16.89
C PHE A 77 1.31 6.74 18.09
N ALA A 78 2.10 7.66 18.63
CA ALA A 78 2.89 7.47 19.85
C ALA A 78 2.02 7.12 21.07
N GLU A 79 0.88 7.78 21.22
CA GLU A 79 -0.07 7.46 22.29
C GLU A 79 -0.74 6.10 22.05
N ALA A 80 -1.15 5.81 20.81
CA ALA A 80 -1.81 4.57 20.45
C ALA A 80 -0.91 3.35 20.71
N ILE A 81 0.38 3.41 20.39
CA ILE A 81 1.31 2.29 20.61
C ILE A 81 1.67 2.08 22.09
N SER A 82 1.51 3.11 22.94
CA SER A 82 1.80 3.02 24.37
C SER A 82 0.76 2.25 25.18
N HIS A 83 -0.39 1.92 24.57
CA HIS A 83 -1.49 1.21 25.23
C HIS A 83 -1.84 -0.06 24.45
N ALA A 84 -2.00 -1.18 25.18
CA ALA A 84 -2.57 -2.37 24.56
C ALA A 84 -4.03 -2.07 24.14
N PRO A 85 -4.46 -2.49 22.94
CA PRO A 85 -5.87 -2.38 22.61
C PRO A 85 -6.68 -3.27 23.56
N GLY A 86 -7.91 -2.86 23.85
CA GLY A 86 -8.90 -3.76 24.45
C GLY A 86 -9.25 -4.93 23.51
N PRO A 87 -10.24 -5.76 23.87
CA PRO A 87 -10.75 -6.80 22.98
C PRO A 87 -11.16 -6.21 21.63
N LEU A 88 -10.64 -6.78 20.53
CA LEU A 88 -10.92 -6.37 19.16
C LEU A 88 -11.74 -7.45 18.45
N ARG A 89 -12.46 -7.06 17.40
CA ARG A 89 -13.07 -7.97 16.43
C ARG A 89 -12.17 -8.02 15.20
N ILE A 90 -11.65 -9.19 14.87
CA ILE A 90 -10.66 -9.38 13.82
C ILE A 90 -11.21 -10.38 12.81
N GLY A 91 -11.48 -9.91 11.60
CA GLY A 91 -11.76 -10.76 10.46
C GLY A 91 -10.46 -11.20 9.79
N TYR A 92 -10.30 -12.48 9.49
CA TYR A 92 -9.16 -12.98 8.70
C TYR A 92 -9.62 -13.88 7.55
N PHE A 93 -8.83 -13.92 6.49
CA PHE A 93 -9.04 -14.80 5.35
C PHE A 93 -7.70 -15.14 4.70
N THR A 94 -7.63 -16.30 4.05
CA THR A 94 -6.40 -16.83 3.44
C THR A 94 -6.54 -17.05 1.94
N GLU A 95 -7.72 -16.78 1.38
CA GLU A 95 -8.02 -16.93 -0.04
C GLU A 95 -7.42 -15.78 -0.85
N SER A 96 -6.90 -16.12 -2.04
CA SER A 96 -6.51 -15.10 -3.01
C SER A 96 -7.76 -14.40 -3.55
N PRO A 97 -7.78 -13.05 -3.61
CA PRO A 97 -8.89 -12.31 -4.23
C PRO A 97 -9.03 -12.62 -5.73
N LEU A 98 -8.01 -13.21 -6.35
CA LEU A 98 -8.03 -13.64 -7.76
C LEU A 98 -8.38 -15.13 -7.92
N GLY A 99 -8.66 -15.85 -6.84
CA GLY A 99 -8.91 -17.30 -6.86
C GLY A 99 -7.65 -18.13 -7.16
N THR A 100 -6.46 -17.53 -7.13
CA THR A 100 -5.19 -18.25 -7.30
C THR A 100 -4.82 -19.03 -6.04
N LEU A 101 -3.98 -20.06 -6.21
CA LEU A 101 -3.47 -20.83 -5.08
C LEU A 101 -2.60 -19.97 -4.17
N VAL A 102 -2.83 -20.09 -2.86
CA VAL A 102 -1.97 -19.53 -1.81
C VAL A 102 -1.13 -20.67 -1.24
N HIS A 103 0.16 -20.42 -1.02
CA HIS A 103 1.07 -21.45 -0.54
C HIS A 103 0.65 -21.96 0.85
N PRO A 104 0.66 -23.29 1.12
CA PRO A 104 0.19 -23.86 2.39
C PRO A 104 0.85 -23.25 3.63
N GLU A 105 2.16 -22.96 3.59
CA GLU A 105 2.86 -22.33 4.71
C GLU A 105 2.37 -20.89 4.99
N CYS A 106 1.92 -20.15 3.97
CA CYS A 106 1.33 -18.82 4.17
C CYS A 106 -0.05 -18.92 4.84
N ILE A 107 -0.85 -19.90 4.44
CA ILE A 107 -2.15 -20.20 5.06
C ILE A 107 -1.94 -20.56 6.54
N LYS A 108 -1.03 -21.50 6.81
CA LYS A 108 -0.69 -21.94 8.16
C LYS A 108 -0.20 -20.78 9.03
N ALA A 109 0.68 -19.91 8.52
CA ALA A 109 1.18 -18.76 9.27
C ALA A 109 0.06 -17.77 9.65
N ALA A 110 -0.91 -17.54 8.74
CA ALA A 110 -2.07 -16.69 9.01
C ALA A 110 -2.99 -17.32 10.09
N GLU A 111 -3.27 -18.61 10.01
CA GLU A 111 -4.09 -19.33 10.99
C GLU A 111 -3.43 -19.41 12.38
N GLU A 112 -2.12 -19.63 12.44
CA GLU A 112 -1.37 -19.57 13.70
C GLU A 112 -1.39 -18.17 14.32
N THR A 113 -1.36 -17.12 13.48
CA THR A 113 -1.49 -15.73 13.94
C THR A 113 -2.90 -15.47 14.47
N ALA A 114 -3.94 -15.96 13.79
CA ALA A 114 -5.33 -15.87 14.26
C ALA A 114 -5.49 -16.50 15.66
N LYS A 115 -4.99 -17.73 15.87
CA LYS A 115 -5.02 -18.41 17.18
C LYS A 115 -4.27 -17.65 18.27
N LYS A 116 -3.12 -17.03 17.94
CA LYS A 116 -2.38 -16.18 18.88
C LYS A 116 -3.18 -14.95 19.29
N LEU A 117 -3.89 -14.32 18.34
CA LEU A 117 -4.76 -13.18 18.61
C LEU A 117 -5.98 -13.56 19.47
N GLU A 118 -6.58 -14.73 19.25
CA GLU A 118 -7.63 -15.28 20.13
C GLU A 118 -7.12 -15.50 21.56
N ALA A 119 -5.94 -16.10 21.70
CA ALA A 119 -5.32 -16.34 23.01
C ALA A 119 -4.97 -15.04 23.77
N LEU A 120 -4.79 -13.93 23.05
CA LEU A 120 -4.61 -12.59 23.63
C LEU A 120 -5.94 -11.93 24.04
N GLY A 121 -7.08 -12.60 23.83
CA GLY A 121 -8.41 -12.13 24.26
C GLY A 121 -9.19 -11.37 23.18
N HIS A 122 -8.80 -11.46 21.90
CA HIS A 122 -9.56 -10.89 20.80
C HIS A 122 -10.62 -11.87 20.28
N HIS A 123 -11.69 -11.35 19.68
CA HIS A 123 -12.64 -12.14 18.91
C HIS A 123 -12.13 -12.25 17.48
N VAL A 124 -11.77 -13.45 17.04
CA VAL A 124 -11.29 -13.70 15.68
C VAL A 124 -12.29 -14.56 14.93
N GLU A 125 -12.61 -14.19 13.69
CA GLU A 125 -13.54 -14.94 12.86
C GLU A 125 -13.06 -14.99 11.40
N PRO A 126 -13.32 -16.09 10.67
CA PRO A 126 -13.19 -16.09 9.22
C PRO A 126 -14.04 -14.98 8.61
N ALA A 127 -13.49 -14.27 7.63
CA ALA A 127 -14.15 -13.16 6.95
C ALA A 127 -13.95 -13.23 5.44
N SER A 128 -14.60 -12.32 4.71
CA SER A 128 -14.33 -12.05 3.31
C SER A 128 -14.47 -10.56 3.08
N THR A 129 -13.70 -10.01 2.13
CA THR A 129 -13.82 -8.59 1.77
C THR A 129 -15.10 -8.30 0.98
N GLY A 130 -15.72 -9.32 0.36
CA GLY A 130 -16.83 -9.15 -0.57
C GLY A 130 -16.47 -8.37 -1.84
N VAL A 131 -15.18 -8.08 -2.06
CA VAL A 131 -14.68 -7.32 -3.20
C VAL A 131 -14.47 -8.26 -4.39
N ASP A 132 -14.96 -7.87 -5.56
CA ASP A 132 -14.60 -8.54 -6.81
C ASP A 132 -13.12 -8.27 -7.12
N GLY A 133 -12.28 -9.25 -6.80
CA GLY A 133 -10.83 -9.13 -6.98
C GLY A 133 -10.38 -9.01 -8.43
N LEU A 134 -11.12 -9.60 -9.38
CA LEU A 134 -10.79 -9.48 -10.80
C LEU A 134 -11.14 -8.08 -11.31
N ALA A 135 -12.28 -7.53 -10.91
CA ALA A 135 -12.63 -6.14 -11.21
C ALA A 135 -11.61 -5.18 -10.58
N LEU A 136 -11.21 -5.40 -9.32
CA LEU A 136 -10.18 -4.59 -8.66
C LEU A 136 -8.84 -4.66 -9.40
N ALA A 137 -8.38 -5.85 -9.79
CA ALA A 137 -7.13 -6.01 -10.53
C ALA A 137 -7.17 -5.32 -11.90
N LYS A 138 -8.30 -5.37 -12.61
CA LYS A 138 -8.48 -4.63 -13.87
C LYS A 138 -8.39 -3.11 -13.65
N CYS A 139 -9.09 -2.58 -12.65
CA CYS A 139 -9.01 -1.16 -12.30
C CYS A 139 -7.58 -0.73 -11.95
N TYR A 140 -6.90 -1.54 -11.13
CA TYR A 140 -5.50 -1.32 -10.77
C TYR A 140 -4.58 -1.30 -11.99
N LEU A 141 -4.69 -2.30 -12.88
CA LEU A 141 -3.87 -2.37 -14.09
C LEU A 141 -4.17 -1.22 -15.05
N HIS A 142 -5.43 -0.82 -15.21
CA HIS A 142 -5.78 0.32 -16.06
C HIS A 142 -5.12 1.60 -15.58
N MET A 143 -5.25 1.90 -14.28
CA MET A 143 -4.61 3.05 -13.65
C MET A 143 -3.09 2.99 -13.80
N TYR A 144 -2.47 1.85 -13.47
CA TYR A 144 -1.02 1.69 -13.53
C TYR A 144 -0.47 1.89 -14.95
N LEU A 145 -1.08 1.24 -15.95
CA LEU A 145 -0.64 1.35 -17.35
C LEU A 145 -0.86 2.76 -17.89
N GLY A 146 -1.99 3.40 -17.56
CA GLY A 146 -2.26 4.79 -17.89
C GLY A 146 -1.22 5.75 -17.30
N GLU A 147 -0.84 5.55 -16.04
CA GLU A 147 0.19 6.36 -15.40
C GLU A 147 1.54 6.20 -16.10
N VAL A 148 1.97 4.97 -16.41
CA VAL A 148 3.25 4.74 -17.11
C VAL A 148 3.24 5.41 -18.48
N ALA A 149 2.11 5.37 -19.20
CA ALA A 149 1.98 6.07 -20.47
C ALA A 149 2.14 7.59 -20.30
N TRP A 150 1.49 8.15 -19.29
CA TRP A 150 1.59 9.57 -18.95
C TRP A 150 3.00 9.97 -18.51
N GLU A 151 3.66 9.22 -17.64
CA GLU A 151 5.03 9.49 -17.17
C GLU A 151 6.04 9.52 -18.33
N ILE A 152 5.91 8.60 -19.29
CA ILE A 152 6.75 8.60 -20.51
C ILE A 152 6.53 9.89 -21.31
N ASP A 153 5.27 10.29 -21.50
CA ASP A 153 4.92 11.49 -22.27
C ASP A 153 5.38 12.76 -21.55
N TYR A 154 5.21 12.80 -20.22
CA TYR A 154 5.69 13.87 -19.37
C TYR A 154 7.20 14.03 -19.47
N ALA A 155 7.96 12.93 -19.30
CA ALA A 155 9.41 12.95 -19.38
C ALA A 155 9.91 13.36 -20.78
N LYS A 156 9.24 12.94 -21.86
CA LYS A 156 9.56 13.41 -23.22
C LYS A 156 9.33 14.90 -23.40
N ARG A 157 8.21 15.43 -22.88
CA ARG A 157 7.83 16.84 -23.04
C ARG A 157 8.63 17.78 -22.15
N HIS A 158 8.95 17.35 -20.93
CA HIS A 158 9.45 18.25 -19.88
C HIS A 158 10.88 17.94 -19.45
N LEU A 159 11.37 16.71 -19.66
CA LEU A 159 12.69 16.27 -19.20
C LEU A 159 13.64 15.93 -20.37
N ASN A 160 13.25 16.24 -21.62
CA ASN A 160 14.01 15.95 -22.83
C ASN A 160 14.36 14.47 -23.01
N ALA A 161 13.57 13.57 -22.43
CA ALA A 161 13.75 12.13 -22.57
C ALA A 161 13.36 11.68 -24.00
N ARG A 162 14.04 10.66 -24.51
CA ARG A 162 13.74 10.00 -25.79
C ARG A 162 13.20 8.60 -25.53
N GLY A 163 12.52 8.03 -26.53
CA GLY A 163 11.97 6.67 -26.40
C GLY A 163 13.00 5.61 -25.98
N ARG A 164 14.26 5.73 -26.42
CA ARG A 164 15.34 4.80 -26.05
C ARG A 164 15.88 4.95 -24.64
N ASP A 165 15.52 6.04 -23.95
CA ASP A 165 15.97 6.31 -22.59
C ASP A 165 15.10 5.56 -21.55
N PHE A 166 14.06 4.82 -22.02
CA PHE A 166 13.22 3.96 -21.20
C PHE A 166 13.51 2.48 -21.48
N GLU A 167 13.46 1.66 -20.42
CA GLU A 167 13.53 0.20 -20.49
C GLU A 167 12.49 -0.36 -21.48
N LEU A 168 12.75 -1.55 -22.02
CA LEU A 168 11.81 -2.19 -22.96
C LEU A 168 10.44 -2.42 -22.32
N ASP A 169 10.42 -2.86 -21.07
CA ASP A 169 9.19 -3.17 -20.34
C ASP A 169 8.39 -1.90 -20.05
N THR A 170 9.05 -0.81 -19.65
CA THR A 170 8.40 0.51 -19.47
C THR A 170 7.74 0.98 -20.76
N ARG A 171 8.41 0.82 -21.91
CA ARG A 171 7.83 1.16 -23.22
C ARG A 171 6.61 0.30 -23.54
N MET A 172 6.68 -1.01 -23.30
CA MET A 172 5.56 -1.93 -23.52
C MET A 172 4.36 -1.56 -22.65
N LEU A 173 4.55 -1.35 -21.35
CA LEU A 173 3.49 -0.94 -20.43
C LEU A 173 2.87 0.39 -20.85
N GLY A 174 3.68 1.38 -21.24
CA GLY A 174 3.17 2.65 -21.76
C GLY A 174 2.44 2.53 -23.09
N MET A 175 2.76 1.56 -23.95
CA MET A 175 1.98 1.29 -25.17
C MET A 175 0.62 0.69 -24.83
N LEU A 176 0.58 -0.26 -23.89
CA LEU A 176 -0.68 -0.83 -23.40
C LEU A 176 -1.55 0.26 -22.77
N GLY A 177 -0.97 1.13 -21.93
CA GLY A 177 -1.69 2.24 -21.33
C GLY A 177 -2.34 3.21 -22.33
N ARG A 178 -1.71 3.41 -23.51
CA ARG A 178 -2.29 4.23 -24.59
C ARG A 178 -3.40 3.54 -25.38
N SER A 179 -3.55 2.22 -25.23
CA SER A 179 -4.57 1.42 -25.93
C SER A 179 -5.83 1.14 -25.11
N LEU A 180 -5.81 1.49 -23.82
CA LEU A 180 -6.97 1.45 -22.93
C LEU A 180 -7.89 2.65 -23.18
#